data_AF-A0A7L4TTV4-F1
#
_entry.id   AF-A0A7L4TTV4-F1
#
_cell.length_a   1.000
_cell.length_b   1.000
_cell.length_c   1.000
_cell.angle_alpha   90.00
_cell.angle_beta   90.00
_cell.angle_gamma   90.00
#
_symmetry.space_group_name_H-M   'P 1'
#
loop_
_entity.id
_entity.type
_entity.pdbx_description
1 polymer ?
#
loop_
_entity_poly.entity_id
_entity_poly.type
_entity_poly.pdbx_seq_one_letter_code
_entity_poly.pdbx_strand_id
1 'polypeptide(L)'
;MSTNKKKYKINNYICEFIRNHWFNPEDSNDKLADFFVVHDSIIAKIKSAENYNIPMHTLSKICYYKEITLSNFFKALEKEYGEKLYEDYFGEK
;
A
#
# COMPACT_ATOMS: atom_id res chain seq x y z
N MET A 1 -26.83 -6.98 10.15
CA MET A 1 -26.25 -5.69 10.60
C MET A 1 -24.99 -5.43 9.79
N SER A 2 -25.08 -4.64 8.72
CA SER A 2 -23.89 -4.24 7.97
C SER A 2 -23.14 -3.23 8.81
N THR A 3 -22.03 -3.65 9.40
CA THR A 3 -21.10 -2.73 10.05
C THR A 3 -20.57 -1.80 8.96
N ASN A 4 -20.95 -0.53 9.02
CA ASN A 4 -20.40 0.52 8.16
C ASN A 4 -18.95 0.73 8.62
N LYS A 5 -18.07 -0.17 8.21
CA LYS A 5 -16.65 -0.18 8.59
C LYS A 5 -16.05 1.08 7.99
N LYS A 6 -15.61 2.01 8.84
CA LYS A 6 -14.90 3.23 8.42
C LYS A 6 -13.81 2.85 7.42
N LYS A 7 -13.98 3.20 6.15
CA LYS A 7 -13.09 2.81 5.07
C LYS A 7 -11.92 3.79 5.07
N TYR A 8 -10.88 3.49 5.86
CA TYR A 8 -9.64 4.27 5.85
C TYR A 8 -8.98 4.12 4.47
N LYS A 9 -9.22 5.08 3.58
CA LYS A 9 -8.75 5.02 2.19
C LYS A 9 -7.22 5.11 2.06
N ILE A 10 -6.51 5.60 3.09
CA ILE A 10 -5.04 5.57 3.15
C ILE A 10 -4.43 4.19 2.91
N ASN A 11 -5.05 3.12 3.42
CA ASN A 11 -4.56 1.75 3.18
C ASN A 11 -4.65 1.39 1.69
N ASN A 12 -5.72 1.82 1.02
CA ASN A 12 -5.88 1.61 -0.42
C ASN A 12 -4.81 2.38 -1.18
N TYR A 13 -4.55 3.64 -0.82
CA TYR A 13 -3.52 4.44 -1.49
C TYR A 13 -2.12 3.89 -1.28
N ILE A 14 -1.80 3.38 -0.09
CA ILE A 14 -0.53 2.69 0.16
C ILE A 14 -0.42 1.44 -0.75
N CYS A 15 -1.44 0.59 -0.79
CA CYS A 15 -1.42 -0.61 -1.63
C CYS A 15 -1.35 -0.25 -3.13
N GLU A 16 -2.08 0.77 -3.55
CA GLU A 16 -2.13 1.25 -4.93
C GLU A 16 -0.78 1.83 -5.35
N PHE A 17 -0.15 2.67 -4.53
CA PHE A 17 1.18 3.19 -4.79
C PHE A 17 2.20 2.06 -4.97
N ILE A 18 2.25 1.11 -4.03
CA ILE A 18 3.18 -0.03 -4.11
C ILE A 18 2.94 -0.82 -5.40
N ARG A 19 1.68 -1.17 -5.70
CA ARG A 19 1.34 -1.95 -6.87
C ARG A 19 1.72 -1.22 -8.17
N ASN A 20 1.38 0.07 -8.28
CA ASN A 20 1.51 0.80 -9.54
C ASN A 20 2.97 1.18 -9.84
N HIS A 21 3.79 1.41 -8.82
CA HIS A 21 5.17 1.86 -8.99
C HIS A 21 6.19 0.73 -8.89
N TRP A 22 5.90 -0.31 -8.09
CA TRP A 22 6.93 -1.28 -7.69
C TRP A 22 6.66 -2.70 -8.11
N PHE A 23 5.42 -3.04 -8.47
CA PHE A 23 5.08 -4.36 -8.99
C PHE A 23 4.99 -4.28 -10.51
N ASN A 24 5.64 -5.23 -11.19
CA ASN A 24 5.37 -5.45 -12.60
C ASN A 24 4.07 -6.26 -12.71
N PRO A 25 3.07 -5.82 -13.51
CA PRO A 25 1.81 -6.55 -13.70
C PRO A 25 1.99 -8.01 -14.14
N GLU A 26 3.05 -8.29 -14.91
CA GLU A 26 3.35 -9.63 -15.43
C GLU A 26 4.03 -10.55 -14.40
N ASP A 27 4.50 -10.00 -13.28
CA ASP A 27 5.16 -10.82 -12.26
C ASP A 27 4.14 -11.61 -11.44
N SER A 28 4.38 -12.91 -11.33
CA SER A 28 3.64 -13.81 -10.44
C SER A 28 3.80 -13.37 -8.98
N ASN A 29 2.85 -13.77 -8.13
CA ASN A 29 2.94 -13.44 -6.71
C ASN A 29 4.18 -14.02 -6.06
N ASP A 30 4.54 -15.27 -6.40
CA ASP A 30 5.72 -15.94 -5.86
C ASP A 30 7.00 -15.17 -6.19
N LYS A 31 7.15 -14.69 -7.43
CA LYS A 31 8.32 -13.90 -7.84
C LYS A 31 8.45 -12.60 -7.03
N LEU A 32 7.34 -11.90 -6.82
CA LEU A 32 7.32 -10.68 -6.01
C LEU A 32 7.56 -10.98 -4.53
N ALA A 33 6.98 -12.07 -4.02
CA ALA A 33 7.13 -12.55 -2.66
C ALA A 33 8.59 -12.87 -2.34
N ASP A 34 9.27 -13.56 -3.25
CA ASP A 34 10.70 -13.85 -3.16
C ASP A 34 11.54 -12.58 -3.19
N PHE A 35 11.24 -11.64 -4.10
CA PHE A 35 11.99 -10.39 -4.21
C PHE A 35 11.90 -9.53 -2.94
N PHE A 36 10.69 -9.33 -2.40
CA PHE A 36 10.48 -8.54 -1.18
C PHE A 36 10.69 -9.33 0.11
N VAL A 37 10.93 -10.65 -0.01
CA VAL A 37 11.04 -11.62 1.08
C VAL A 37 9.82 -11.51 2.02
N VAL A 38 8.63 -11.61 1.43
CA VAL A 38 7.33 -11.63 2.14
C VAL A 38 6.56 -12.88 1.72
N HIS A 39 5.46 -13.20 2.42
CA HIS A 39 4.59 -14.30 2.01
C HIS A 39 3.75 -13.91 0.79
N ASP A 40 3.46 -14.83 -0.15
CA ASP A 40 2.62 -14.58 -1.33
C ASP A 40 1.27 -13.92 -0.94
N SER A 41 0.64 -14.41 0.13
CA SER A 41 -0.61 -13.82 0.64
C SER A 41 -0.54 -12.31 0.95
N ILE A 42 0.65 -11.76 1.22
CA ILE A 42 0.86 -10.32 1.37
C ILE A 42 0.80 -9.64 0.00
N ILE A 43 1.48 -10.19 -1.00
CA ILE A 43 1.45 -9.71 -2.38
C ILE A 43 0.04 -9.76 -2.93
N ALA A 44 -0.69 -10.87 -2.73
CA ALA A 44 -2.07 -11.02 -3.14
C ALA A 44 -2.99 -9.92 -2.56
N LYS A 45 -2.83 -9.61 -1.27
CA LYS A 45 -3.59 -8.55 -0.59
C LYS A 45 -3.24 -7.15 -1.09
N ILE A 46 -1.97 -6.89 -1.37
CA ILE A 46 -1.55 -5.60 -1.98
C ILE A 46 -2.15 -5.48 -3.39
N LYS A 47 -2.12 -6.55 -4.19
CA LYS A 47 -2.69 -6.56 -5.54
C LYS A 47 -4.21 -6.34 -5.52
N SER A 48 -4.96 -6.97 -4.60
CA SER A 48 -6.42 -6.84 -4.53
C SER A 48 -6.90 -5.48 -4.01
N ALA A 49 -6.08 -4.75 -3.24
CA ALA A 49 -6.40 -3.44 -2.65
C ALA A 49 -7.70 -3.41 -1.82
N GLU A 50 -8.08 -4.53 -1.19
CA GLU A 50 -9.25 -4.62 -0.31
C GLU A 50 -8.98 -3.99 1.07
N ASN A 51 -8.58 -2.72 1.13
CA ASN A 51 -8.29 -2.00 2.38
C ASN A 51 -7.28 -2.73 3.28
N TYR A 52 -6.30 -3.40 2.66
CA TYR A 52 -5.30 -4.15 3.38
C TYR A 52 -4.42 -3.20 4.19
N ASN A 53 -4.48 -3.33 5.52
CA ASN A 53 -3.59 -2.62 6.43
C ASN A 53 -2.24 -3.34 6.50
N ILE A 54 -1.28 -2.91 5.69
CA ILE A 54 0.07 -3.48 5.65
C ILE A 54 0.73 -3.27 7.02
N PRO A 55 1.23 -4.33 7.70
CA PRO A 55 2.00 -4.15 8.91
C PRO A 55 3.23 -3.27 8.67
N MET A 56 3.52 -2.34 9.58
CA MET A 56 4.63 -1.39 9.40
C MET A 56 5.99 -2.05 9.18
N HIS A 57 6.25 -3.21 9.81
CA HIS A 57 7.48 -3.96 9.58
C HIS A 57 7.57 -4.49 8.14
N THR A 58 6.45 -4.93 7.56
CA THR A 58 6.36 -5.37 6.16
C THR A 58 6.57 -4.19 5.22
N LEU A 59 5.93 -3.05 5.48
CA LEU A 59 6.13 -1.83 4.68
C LEU A 59 7.59 -1.37 4.72
N SER A 60 8.20 -1.37 5.91
CA SER A 60 9.63 -1.05 6.09
C SER A 60 10.53 -1.98 5.29
N LYS A 61 10.18 -3.27 5.21
CA LYS A 61 10.91 -4.27 4.43
C LYS A 61 10.78 -4.02 2.93
N ILE A 62 9.57 -3.75 2.44
CA ILE A 62 9.36 -3.39 1.03
C ILE A 62 10.15 -2.14 0.67
N CYS A 63 10.14 -1.11 1.53
CA CYS A 63 10.93 0.11 1.33
C CYS A 63 12.44 -0.16 1.29
N TYR A 64 12.94 -1.05 2.15
CA TYR A 64 14.33 -1.48 2.15
C TYR A 64 14.76 -2.08 0.81
N TYR A 65 13.97 -2.98 0.22
CA TYR A 65 14.27 -3.56 -1.11
C TYR A 65 14.10 -2.57 -2.27
N LYS A 66 13.49 -1.42 -2.03
CA LYS A 66 13.43 -0.29 -2.97
C LYS A 66 14.45 0.80 -2.67
N GLU A 67 15.33 0.56 -1.71
CA GLU A 67 16.40 1.49 -1.32
C GLU A 67 15.88 2.88 -0.94
N ILE A 68 14.67 2.94 -0.36
CA ILE A 68 14.09 4.18 0.15
C ILE A 68 13.77 4.09 1.64
N THR A 69 13.83 5.23 2.31
CA THR A 69 13.39 5.34 3.70
C THR A 69 11.86 5.39 3.78
N LEU A 70 11.29 4.96 4.92
CA LEU A 70 9.86 5.13 5.19
C LEU A 70 9.42 6.61 5.07
N SER A 71 10.27 7.55 5.50
CA SER A 71 9.97 8.99 5.36
C SER A 71 9.84 9.40 3.88
N ASN A 72 10.75 8.94 3.02
CA ASN A 72 10.68 9.23 1.59
C ASN A 72 9.50 8.54 0.92
N PHE A 73 9.14 7.33 1.36
CA PHE A 73 7.92 6.67 0.92
C PHE A 73 6.69 7.53 1.20
N PHE A 74 6.49 7.99 2.44
CA PHE A 74 5.31 8.79 2.78
C PHE A 74 5.30 10.16 2.08
N LYS A 75 6.46 10.79 1.86
CA LYS A 75 6.55 12.00 1.02
C LYS A 75 6.10 11.75 -0.41
N ALA A 76 6.49 10.62 -1.00
CA ALA A 76 6.07 10.24 -2.35
C ALA A 76 4.56 9.94 -2.40
N LEU A 77 4.04 9.25 -1.38
CA LEU A 77 2.61 8.97 -1.23
C LEU A 77 1.80 10.27 -1.12
N GLU A 78 2.21 11.21 -0.26
CA GLU A 78 1.55 12.51 -0.11
C GLU A 78 1.63 13.35 -1.38
N LYS A 79 2.74 13.27 -2.13
CA LYS A 79 2.86 13.97 -3.40
C LYS A 79 1.82 13.51 -4.44
N GLU A 80 1.43 12.23 -4.42
CA GLU A 80 0.50 11.66 -5.41
C GLU A 80 -0.96 11.62 -4.92
N TYR A 81 -1.16 11.34 -3.63
CA TYR A 81 -2.47 11.13 -3.03
C TYR A 81 -2.83 12.17 -1.97
N GLY A 82 -2.00 13.19 -1.73
CA GLY A 82 -2.18 14.17 -0.66
C GLY A 82 -3.56 14.83 -0.66
N GLU A 83 -3.99 15.38 -1.80
CA GLU A 83 -5.33 16.01 -1.92
C GLU A 83 -6.45 15.03 -1.59
N LYS A 84 -6.38 13.80 -2.13
CA LYS A 84 -7.37 12.74 -1.85
C LYS A 84 -7.37 12.32 -0.38
N LEU A 85 -6.20 12.22 0.24
CA LEU A 85 -6.05 11.95 1.67
C LEU A 85 -6.72 13.06 2.48
N TYR A 86 -6.46 14.33 2.17
CA TYR A 86 -7.11 15.46 2.85
C TYR A 86 -8.64 15.42 2.66
N GLU A 87 -9.14 15.22 1.45
CA GLU A 87 -10.57 15.07 1.17
C GLU A 87 -11.22 13.92 1.95
N ASP A 88 -10.52 12.79 2.10
CA ASP A 88 -11.05 11.65 2.84
C ASP A 88 -11.16 11.88 4.35
N TYR A 89 -10.29 12.73 4.92
CA TYR A 89 -10.34 13.07 6.33
C TYR A 89 -11.30 14.23 6.65
N PHE A 90 -11.49 15.17 5.71
CA PHE A 90 -12.24 16.41 5.95
C PHE A 90 -13.52 16.56 5.12
N GLY A 91 -13.73 15.71 4.12
CA GLY A 91 -14.94 15.63 3.28
C GLY A 91 -16.08 14.82 3.89
N GLU A 92 -15.88 14.21 5.07
CA GLU A 92 -16.99 13.78 5.94
C GLU A 92 -17.61 15.03 6.61
N LYS A 93 -18.35 15.84 5.85
CA LYS A 93 -19.32 16.81 6.38
C LYS A 93 -20.73 16.44 5.95
#